data_AF-A0A959XBR1-F1
#
_entry.id   AF-A0A959XBR1-F1
#
_cell.length_a   1.000
_cell.length_b   1.000
_cell.length_c   1.000
_cell.angle_alpha   90.00
_cell.angle_beta   90.00
_cell.angle_gamma   90.00
#
_symmetry.space_group_name_H-M   'P 1'
#
loop_
_entity.id
_entity.type
_entity.pdbx_description
1 polymer ?
#
loop_
_entity_poly.entity_id
_entity_poly.type
_entity_poly.pdbx_seq_one_letter_code
_entity_poly.pdbx_strand_id
1 'polypeptide(L)'
;MSLLPSSLTDPQISRHLLREEGEDIVDEVRKHWIVYIIPGFVGLLALTCLIGFMLADPSWAPIPLVIGMILAAWASWRALSENIDRFVITNMRVFRVHGLFSRNLATMPLSRILDITVVKPFSGRIMGYGHFTFESAAQAQGLREVKFVGHPDRRDLAIQRVVQRAGLRGQATGQGSGTLSR
;
A
#
# COMPACT_ATOMS: atom_id res chain seq x y z
N MET A 1 0.55 12.55 20.62
CA MET A 1 -0.28 13.73 20.33
C MET A 1 -0.46 13.82 18.81
N SER A 2 -1.42 13.07 18.26
CA SER A 2 -1.69 13.00 16.81
C SER A 2 -2.67 14.11 16.43
N LEU A 3 -2.18 15.16 15.75
CA LEU A 3 -2.93 16.35 15.38
C LEU A 3 -3.84 16.17 14.14
N LEU A 4 -4.12 14.92 13.73
CA LEU A 4 -4.98 14.61 12.59
C LEU A 4 -6.03 13.58 12.99
N PRO A 5 -7.30 13.75 12.61
CA PRO A 5 -8.34 12.75 12.87
C PRO A 5 -7.95 11.44 12.18
N SER A 6 -8.00 10.34 12.92
CA SER A 6 -7.65 8.98 12.46
C SER A 6 -8.47 8.53 11.24
N SER A 7 -9.61 9.16 10.97
CA SER A 7 -10.42 8.93 9.76
C SER A 7 -9.77 9.41 8.45
N LEU A 8 -8.83 10.36 8.52
CA LEU A 8 -8.12 10.89 7.35
C LEU A 8 -6.85 10.09 7.02
N THR A 9 -6.22 9.47 8.02
CA THR A 9 -4.94 8.75 7.89
C THR A 9 -5.11 7.23 7.84
N ASP A 10 -6.22 6.71 8.37
CA ASP A 10 -6.54 5.29 8.27
C ASP A 10 -7.60 5.10 7.18
N PRO A 11 -7.27 4.49 6.02
CA PRO A 11 -8.31 3.99 5.14
C PRO A 11 -9.09 2.97 5.97
N GLN A 12 -10.38 3.19 6.18
CA GLN A 12 -11.25 2.33 7.00
C GLN A 12 -11.40 0.95 6.33
N ILE A 13 -10.35 0.13 6.40
CA ILE A 13 -10.23 -1.19 5.76
C ILE A 13 -11.37 -2.08 6.25
N SER A 14 -11.73 -1.96 7.53
CA SER A 14 -12.78 -2.73 8.19
C SER A 14 -14.16 -2.62 7.52
N ARG A 15 -14.47 -1.47 6.88
CA ARG A 15 -15.75 -1.25 6.19
C ARG A 15 -15.83 -1.92 4.82
N HIS A 16 -14.70 -2.36 4.27
CA HIS A 16 -14.61 -3.00 2.96
C HIS A 16 -14.53 -4.53 3.05
N LEU A 17 -14.52 -5.09 4.27
CA LEU A 17 -14.47 -6.53 4.49
C LEU A 17 -15.87 -7.11 4.50
N LEU A 18 -16.06 -8.22 3.79
CA LEU A 18 -17.26 -9.03 3.85
C LEU A 18 -17.22 -9.93 5.10
N ARG A 19 -17.25 -9.31 6.29
CA ARG A 19 -17.19 -10.04 7.57
C ARG A 19 -18.32 -11.06 7.72
N GLU A 20 -19.47 -10.78 7.11
CA GLU A 20 -20.64 -11.67 7.08
C GLU A 20 -20.40 -12.95 6.26
N GLU A 21 -19.46 -12.94 5.31
CA GLU A 21 -19.07 -14.11 4.51
C GLU A 21 -17.83 -14.85 5.07
N GLY A 22 -17.32 -14.45 6.23
CA GLY A 22 -16.10 -15.02 6.82
C GLY A 22 -14.80 -14.55 6.13
N GLU A 23 -14.80 -13.35 5.55
CA GLU A 23 -13.58 -12.73 5.04
C GLU A 23 -12.70 -12.23 6.20
N ASP A 24 -11.51 -12.83 6.34
CA ASP A 24 -10.53 -12.48 7.37
C ASP A 24 -9.29 -11.83 6.76
N ILE A 25 -8.79 -10.77 7.40
CA ILE A 25 -7.52 -10.14 7.04
C ILE A 25 -6.38 -11.07 7.45
N VAL A 26 -5.53 -11.44 6.49
CA VAL A 26 -4.33 -12.23 6.73
C VAL A 26 -3.14 -11.31 6.99
N ASP A 27 -2.98 -10.27 6.18
CA ASP A 27 -1.91 -9.29 6.34
C ASP A 27 -2.35 -7.90 5.85
N GLU A 28 -1.91 -6.87 6.56
CA GLU A 28 -2.04 -5.47 6.16
C GLU A 28 -0.65 -4.90 5.85
N VAL A 29 -0.45 -4.53 4.59
CA VAL A 29 0.82 -4.04 4.07
C VAL A 29 0.79 -2.53 3.98
N ARG A 30 1.58 -1.91 4.86
CA ARG A 30 1.93 -0.48 4.79
C ARG A 30 3.18 -0.27 3.92
N LYS A 31 3.29 0.92 3.34
CA LYS A 31 4.49 1.34 2.61
C LYS A 31 5.71 1.33 3.52
N HIS A 32 6.82 0.86 2.97
CA HIS A 32 8.11 0.88 3.63
C HIS A 32 8.58 2.33 3.85
N TRP A 33 9.27 2.59 4.96
CA TRP A 33 9.67 3.94 5.38
C TRP A 33 10.56 4.66 4.36
N ILE A 34 11.25 3.91 3.49
CA ILE A 34 12.08 4.43 2.38
C ILE A 34 11.33 5.45 1.51
N VAL A 35 10.02 5.28 1.38
CA VAL A 35 9.17 6.16 0.56
C VAL A 35 9.15 7.59 1.12
N TYR A 36 9.42 7.76 2.41
CA TYR A 36 9.45 9.06 3.08
C TYR A 36 10.79 9.79 2.95
N ILE A 37 11.85 9.14 2.43
CA ILE A 37 13.17 9.77 2.31
C ILE A 37 13.14 10.98 1.37
N ILE A 38 12.62 10.81 0.16
CA ILE A 38 12.53 11.89 -0.85
C ILE A 38 11.68 13.06 -0.34
N PRO A 39 10.42 12.86 0.11
CA PRO A 39 9.63 13.97 0.65
C PRO A 39 10.25 14.55 1.93
N GLY A 40 10.99 13.75 2.72
CA GLY A 40 11.76 14.25 3.87
C GLY A 40 12.86 15.23 3.46
N PHE A 41 13.67 14.90 2.45
CA PHE A 41 14.70 15.80 1.92
C PHE A 41 14.10 17.06 1.29
N VAL A 42 13.00 16.94 0.55
CA VAL A 42 12.30 18.11 0.00
C VAL A 42 11.69 18.97 1.10
N GLY A 43 11.17 18.36 2.16
CA GLY A 43 10.70 19.07 3.35
C GLY A 43 11.82 19.82 4.08
N LEU A 44 13.02 19.23 4.15
CA LEU A 44 14.20 19.92 4.69
C LEU A 44 14.59 21.11 3.81
N LEU A 45 14.59 20.96 2.48
CA LEU A 45 14.85 22.06 1.56
C LEU A 45 13.82 23.19 1.74
N ALA A 46 12.55 22.83 1.89
CA ALA A 46 11.47 23.77 2.16
C ALA A 46 11.72 24.55 3.45
N LEU A 47 12.12 23.86 4.52
CA LEU A 47 12.46 24.48 5.80
C LEU A 47 13.64 25.46 5.65
N THR A 48 14.69 25.07 4.93
CA THR A 48 15.83 25.96 4.66
C THR A 48 15.41 27.22 3.91
N CYS A 49 14.52 27.11 2.92
CA CYS A 49 13.96 28.27 2.22
C CYS A 49 13.14 29.17 3.17
N LEU A 50 12.31 28.58 4.04
CA LEU A 50 11.51 29.34 5.00
C LEU A 50 12.38 30.04 6.07
N ILE A 51 13.48 29.44 6.48
CA ILE A 51 14.47 30.09 7.35
C ILE A 51 15.16 31.22 6.59
N GLY A 52 15.54 30.98 5.33
CA GLY A 52 16.13 32.00 4.46
C GLY A 52 15.21 33.21 4.27
N PHE A 53 13.90 32.99 4.17
CA PHE A 53 12.91 34.07 4.16
C PHE A 53 12.99 34.97 5.41
N MET A 54 13.14 34.39 6.61
CA MET A 54 13.24 35.16 7.86
C MET A 54 14.51 36.00 7.97
N LEU A 55 15.54 35.65 7.19
CA LEU A 55 16.84 36.32 7.19
C LEU A 55 17.04 37.25 5.99
N ALA A 56 16.15 37.20 5.00
CA ALA A 56 16.27 37.96 3.75
C ALA A 56 15.75 39.39 3.89
N ASP A 57 16.32 40.31 3.11
CA ASP A 57 15.82 41.67 2.99
C ASP A 57 14.37 41.69 2.48
N PRO A 58 13.52 42.63 2.93
CA PRO A 58 12.10 42.68 2.58
C PRO A 58 11.80 42.68 1.08
N SER A 59 12.71 43.21 0.27
CA SER A 59 12.57 43.27 -1.19
C SER A 59 12.71 41.89 -1.85
N TRP A 60 13.46 40.96 -1.25
CA TRP A 60 13.81 39.66 -1.84
C TRP A 60 13.17 38.49 -1.07
N ALA A 61 12.74 38.75 0.17
CA ALA A 61 12.05 37.82 1.06
C ALA A 61 10.88 37.04 0.40
N PRO A 62 10.05 37.62 -0.50
CA PRO A 62 8.96 36.87 -1.12
C PRO A 62 9.41 35.62 -1.91
N ILE A 63 10.61 35.63 -2.48
CA ILE A 63 11.11 34.54 -3.33
C ILE A 63 11.32 33.23 -2.53
N PRO A 64 12.17 33.19 -1.48
CA PRO A 64 12.36 31.98 -0.69
C PRO A 64 11.09 31.55 0.04
N LEU A 65 10.19 32.48 0.38
CA LEU A 65 8.89 32.15 0.97
C LEU A 65 8.03 31.32 -0.01
N VAL A 66 7.84 31.81 -1.24
CA VAL A 66 7.02 31.11 -2.24
C VAL A 66 7.62 29.74 -2.58
N ILE A 67 8.94 29.67 -2.77
CA ILE A 67 9.64 28.41 -3.04
C ILE A 67 9.47 27.44 -1.87
N GLY A 68 9.71 27.90 -0.63
CA GLY A 68 9.55 27.09 0.57
C GLY A 68 8.13 26.54 0.71
N MET A 69 7.11 27.37 0.47
CA MET A 69 5.71 26.96 0.53
C MET A 69 5.35 25.90 -0.51
N ILE A 70 5.80 26.05 -1.76
CA ILE A 70 5.56 25.08 -2.83
C ILE A 70 6.19 23.73 -2.47
N LEU A 71 7.46 23.75 -2.02
CA LEU A 71 8.17 22.53 -1.63
C LEU A 71 7.54 21.85 -0.42
N ALA A 72 7.14 22.63 0.59
CA ALA A 72 6.45 22.12 1.77
C ALA A 72 5.12 21.48 1.41
N ALA A 73 4.32 22.13 0.55
CA ALA A 73 3.05 21.60 0.06
C ALA A 73 3.24 20.29 -0.70
N TRP A 74 4.22 20.23 -1.61
CA TRP A 74 4.53 19.03 -2.38
C TRP A 74 5.01 17.88 -1.49
N ALA A 75 5.94 18.14 -0.58
CA ALA A 75 6.48 17.14 0.34
C ALA A 75 5.38 16.56 1.24
N SER A 76 4.54 17.43 1.80
CA SER A 76 3.41 17.04 2.65
C SER A 76 2.39 16.22 1.86
N TRP A 77 2.02 16.67 0.66
CA TRP A 77 1.12 15.95 -0.23
C TRP A 77 1.63 14.55 -0.55
N ARG A 78 2.91 14.44 -0.94
CA ARG A 78 3.53 13.17 -1.32
C ARG A 78 3.62 12.21 -0.13
N ALA A 79 4.06 12.69 1.03
CA ALA A 79 4.14 11.89 2.25
C ALA A 79 2.75 11.39 2.69
N LEU A 80 1.74 12.26 2.66
CA LEU A 80 0.38 11.88 3.04
C LEU A 80 -0.23 10.87 2.07
N SER A 81 -0.03 11.06 0.77
CA SER A 81 -0.51 10.13 -0.25
C SER A 81 0.05 8.71 -0.06
N GLU A 82 1.32 8.58 0.33
CA GLU A 82 1.96 7.28 0.58
C GLU A 82 1.59 6.70 1.96
N ASN A 83 1.22 7.55 2.92
CA ASN A 83 0.73 7.11 4.23
C ASN A 83 -0.65 6.45 4.16
N ILE A 84 -1.53 6.96 3.29
CA ILE A 84 -2.89 6.44 3.08
C ILE A 84 -2.90 5.17 2.23
N ASP A 85 -1.88 4.94 1.39
CA ASP A 85 -1.79 3.74 0.57
C ASP A 85 -1.66 2.48 1.46
N ARG A 86 -2.64 1.59 1.33
CA ARG A 86 -2.72 0.33 2.04
C ARG A 86 -3.01 -0.79 1.08
N PHE A 87 -2.20 -1.83 1.14
CA PHE A 87 -2.42 -3.08 0.44
C PHE A 87 -2.82 -4.15 1.45
N VAL A 88 -3.95 -4.81 1.22
CA VAL A 88 -4.54 -5.75 2.17
C VAL A 88 -4.68 -7.11 1.50
N ILE A 89 -4.27 -8.13 2.23
CA ILE A 89 -4.34 -9.53 1.81
C ILE A 89 -5.36 -10.21 2.71
N THR A 90 -6.40 -10.80 2.11
CA THR A 90 -7.42 -11.58 2.82
C THR A 90 -7.35 -13.04 2.41
N ASN A 91 -8.20 -13.88 3.01
CA ASN A 91 -8.36 -15.28 2.66
C ASN A 91 -9.04 -15.51 1.29
N MET A 92 -9.67 -14.49 0.70
CA MET A 92 -10.45 -14.63 -0.54
C MET A 92 -9.89 -13.78 -1.70
N ARG A 93 -9.32 -12.62 -1.39
CA ARG A 93 -8.89 -11.63 -2.39
C ARG A 93 -7.76 -10.76 -1.85
N VAL A 94 -7.13 -10.01 -2.75
CA VAL A 94 -6.25 -8.89 -2.41
C VAL A 94 -6.89 -7.60 -2.87
N PHE A 95 -6.71 -6.53 -2.10
CA PHE A 95 -7.16 -5.21 -2.51
C PHE A 95 -6.22 -4.11 -2.06
N ARG A 96 -6.27 -2.98 -2.76
CA ARG A 96 -5.46 -1.80 -2.49
C ARG A 96 -6.37 -0.60 -2.37
N VAL A 97 -6.22 0.14 -1.29
CA VAL A 97 -6.86 1.44 -1.07
C VAL A 97 -5.80 2.51 -1.24
N HIS A 98 -6.03 3.44 -2.16
CA HIS A 98 -5.11 4.56 -2.41
C HIS A 98 -5.85 5.82 -2.89
N GLY A 99 -5.18 6.96 -2.77
CA GLY A 99 -5.72 8.27 -3.19
C GLY A 99 -6.18 9.13 -2.02
N LEU A 100 -5.80 10.41 -2.07
CA LEU A 100 -6.02 11.39 -1.01
C LEU A 100 -7.35 12.14 -1.17
N PHE A 101 -7.66 12.66 -2.37
CA PHE A 101 -8.95 13.29 -2.68
C PHE A 101 -9.99 12.29 -3.16
N SER A 102 -9.64 11.48 -4.16
CA SER A 102 -10.48 10.37 -4.64
C SER A 102 -9.92 9.05 -4.13
N ARG A 103 -10.70 8.36 -3.29
CA ARG A 103 -10.35 7.01 -2.82
C ARG A 103 -10.62 6.01 -3.94
N ASN A 104 -9.56 5.36 -4.40
CA ASN A 104 -9.62 4.27 -5.36
C ASN A 104 -9.42 2.95 -4.62
N LEU A 105 -10.37 2.03 -4.79
CA LEU A 105 -10.30 0.66 -4.32
C LEU A 105 -10.12 -0.25 -5.53
N ALA A 106 -8.95 -0.88 -5.62
CA ALA A 106 -8.71 -1.93 -6.61
C ALA A 106 -8.77 -3.28 -5.89
N THR A 107 -9.52 -4.23 -6.44
CA THR A 107 -9.76 -5.55 -5.82
C THR A 107 -9.53 -6.67 -6.83
N MET A 108 -8.85 -7.74 -6.41
CA MET A 108 -8.59 -8.91 -7.25
C MET A 108 -8.75 -10.21 -6.42
N PRO A 109 -9.66 -11.12 -6.82
CA PRO A 109 -9.79 -12.43 -6.18
C PRO A 109 -8.50 -13.23 -6.27
N LEU A 110 -8.18 -14.00 -5.22
CA LEU A 110 -7.00 -14.87 -5.23
C LEU A 110 -7.06 -15.90 -6.37
N SER A 111 -8.27 -16.38 -6.71
CA SER A 111 -8.49 -17.31 -7.82
C SER A 111 -8.21 -16.74 -9.22
N ARG A 112 -8.07 -15.41 -9.36
CA ARG A 112 -7.74 -14.74 -10.63
C ARG A 112 -6.27 -14.35 -10.74
N ILE A 113 -5.48 -14.54 -9.68
CA ILE A 113 -4.04 -14.33 -9.70
C ILE A 113 -3.42 -15.51 -10.46
N LEU A 114 -2.71 -15.20 -11.55
CA LEU A 114 -1.97 -16.20 -12.31
C LEU A 114 -0.59 -16.43 -11.73
N ASP A 115 0.12 -15.34 -11.46
CA ASP A 115 1.47 -15.35 -10.89
C ASP A 115 1.69 -14.15 -9.97
N ILE A 116 2.60 -14.33 -9.01
CA ILE A 116 3.08 -13.29 -8.10
C ILE A 116 4.60 -13.25 -8.20
N THR A 117 5.11 -12.18 -8.81
CA THR A 117 6.55 -11.96 -8.91
C THR A 117 7.02 -10.97 -7.83
N VAL A 118 8.06 -11.35 -7.08
CA VAL A 118 8.73 -10.49 -6.09
C VAL A 118 10.00 -9.89 -6.66
N VAL A 119 10.02 -8.57 -6.84
CA VAL A 119 11.20 -7.85 -7.32
C VAL A 119 11.87 -7.11 -6.16
N LYS A 120 13.13 -7.46 -5.87
CA LYS A 120 13.95 -6.78 -4.85
C LYS A 120 15.14 -6.07 -5.51
N PRO A 121 15.10 -4.73 -5.68
CA PRO A 121 16.25 -3.99 -6.19
C PRO A 121 17.42 -4.12 -5.21
N PHE A 122 18.64 -3.78 -5.65
CA PHE A 122 19.84 -3.88 -4.80
C PHE A 122 19.68 -3.15 -3.46
N SER A 123 19.20 -1.91 -3.49
CA SER A 123 18.85 -1.14 -2.28
C SER A 123 17.77 -1.82 -1.45
N GLY A 124 16.79 -2.44 -2.10
CA GLY A 124 15.72 -3.22 -1.45
C GLY A 124 16.22 -4.44 -0.69
N ARG A 125 17.25 -5.13 -1.19
CA ARG A 125 17.87 -6.26 -0.49
C ARG A 125 18.57 -5.82 0.80
N ILE A 126 19.24 -4.68 0.78
CA ILE A 126 19.93 -4.13 1.95
C ILE A 126 18.92 -3.58 2.96
N MET A 127 17.90 -2.86 2.49
CA MET A 127 16.96 -2.14 3.34
C MET A 127 15.70 -2.94 3.69
N GLY A 128 15.56 -4.16 3.19
CA GLY A 128 14.44 -5.06 3.50
C GLY A 128 13.12 -4.71 2.81
N TYR A 129 13.14 -4.11 1.61
CA TYR A 129 11.94 -3.82 0.83
C TYR A 129 11.97 -4.44 -0.58
N GLY A 130 10.80 -4.62 -1.16
CA GLY A 130 10.64 -5.04 -2.56
C GLY A 130 9.34 -4.54 -3.18
N HIS A 131 9.00 -5.11 -4.32
CA HIS A 131 7.83 -4.79 -5.11
C HIS A 131 7.13 -6.10 -5.47
N PHE A 132 5.81 -6.14 -5.30
CA PHE A 132 4.98 -7.22 -5.82
C PHE A 132 4.45 -6.84 -7.19
N THR A 133 4.59 -7.75 -8.15
CA THR A 133 3.94 -7.67 -9.45
C THR A 133 2.96 -8.83 -9.56
N PHE A 134 1.69 -8.50 -9.78
CA PHE A 134 0.62 -9.48 -9.91
C PHE A 134 0.22 -9.61 -11.37
N GLU A 135 0.28 -10.83 -11.88
CA GLU A 135 -0.30 -11.18 -13.17
C GLU A 135 -1.71 -11.70 -12.96
N SER A 136 -2.62 -11.29 -13.84
CA SER A 136 -4.05 -11.56 -13.71
C SER A 136 -4.62 -12.02 -15.04
N ALA A 137 -5.61 -12.93 -14.97
CA ALA A 137 -6.42 -13.29 -16.12
C ALA A 137 -7.29 -12.14 -16.64
N ALA A 138 -7.55 -11.11 -15.81
CA ALA A 138 -8.27 -9.91 -16.18
C ALA A 138 -7.51 -8.66 -15.69
N GLN A 139 -7.34 -7.66 -16.55
CA GLN A 139 -6.52 -6.49 -16.25
C GLN A 139 -7.08 -5.70 -15.05
N ALA A 140 -6.47 -5.85 -13.87
CA ALA A 140 -6.84 -5.12 -12.67
C ALA A 140 -5.98 -3.85 -12.55
N GLN A 141 -6.52 -2.72 -13.00
CA GLN A 141 -5.85 -1.42 -12.89
C GLN A 141 -5.63 -1.05 -11.41
N GLY A 142 -4.40 -0.67 -11.05
CA GLY A 142 -4.04 -0.26 -9.69
C GLY A 142 -3.51 -1.37 -8.76
N LEU A 143 -3.65 -2.64 -9.15
CA LEU A 143 -3.12 -3.81 -8.42
C LEU A 143 -1.97 -4.53 -9.12
N ARG A 144 -1.72 -4.25 -10.42
CA ARG A 144 -0.63 -4.90 -11.19
C ARG A 144 0.73 -4.78 -10.51
N GLU A 145 1.00 -3.65 -9.86
CA GLU A 145 2.27 -3.42 -9.18
C GLU A 145 2.05 -2.72 -7.83
N VAL A 146 2.55 -3.34 -6.76
CA VAL A 146 2.55 -2.82 -5.39
C VAL A 146 3.98 -2.58 -4.95
N LYS A 147 4.40 -1.30 -4.96
CA LYS A 147 5.78 -0.90 -4.68
C LYS A 147 6.05 -0.69 -3.19
N PHE A 148 7.33 -0.86 -2.81
CA PHE A 148 7.89 -0.53 -1.50
C PHE A 148 7.22 -1.31 -0.35
N VAL A 149 7.11 -2.61 -0.55
CA VAL A 149 6.61 -3.56 0.45
C VAL A 149 7.77 -3.97 1.35
N GLY A 150 7.63 -3.78 2.66
CA GLY A 150 8.61 -4.28 3.63
C GLY A 150 8.56 -5.80 3.76
N HIS A 151 9.69 -6.46 4.01
CA HIS A 151 9.80 -7.91 4.20
C HIS A 151 9.00 -8.74 3.16
N PRO A 152 9.17 -8.49 1.84
CA PRO A 152 8.32 -9.04 0.80
C PRO A 152 8.30 -10.58 0.80
N ASP A 153 9.42 -11.24 1.11
CA ASP A 153 9.53 -12.70 1.14
C ASP A 153 8.62 -13.34 2.21
N ARG A 154 8.52 -12.73 3.40
CA ARG A 154 7.64 -13.24 4.47
C ARG A 154 6.17 -13.12 4.06
N ARG A 155 5.85 -12.06 3.32
CA ARG A 155 4.49 -11.76 2.84
C ARG A 155 4.09 -12.65 1.67
N ASP A 156 5.01 -12.92 0.76
CA ASP A 156 4.82 -13.87 -0.33
C ASP A 156 4.47 -15.27 0.23
N LEU A 157 5.26 -15.78 1.18
CA LEU A 157 4.96 -17.04 1.86
C LEU A 157 3.60 -17.03 2.58
N ALA A 158 3.17 -15.89 3.10
CA ALA A 158 1.85 -15.76 3.72
C ALA A 158 0.74 -15.87 2.67
N ILE A 159 0.88 -15.22 1.51
CA ILE A 159 -0.07 -15.32 0.40
C ILE A 159 -0.14 -16.76 -0.12
N GLN A 160 1.01 -17.40 -0.38
CA GLN A 160 1.06 -18.78 -0.85
C GLN A 160 0.36 -19.75 0.12
N ARG A 161 0.58 -19.57 1.43
CA ARG A 161 -0.09 -20.38 2.46
C ARG A 161 -1.61 -20.23 2.43
N VAL A 162 -2.11 -19.02 2.19
CA VAL A 162 -3.55 -18.75 2.09
C VAL A 162 -4.12 -19.38 0.83
N VAL A 163 -3.44 -19.21 -0.32
CA VAL A 163 -3.87 -19.80 -1.60
C VAL A 163 -3.93 -21.32 -1.50
N GLN A 164 -2.92 -21.96 -0.91
CA GLN A 164 -2.91 -23.41 -0.69
C GLN A 164 -4.06 -23.85 0.22
N ARG A 165 -4.30 -23.15 1.34
CA ARG A 165 -5.42 -23.49 2.25
C ARG A 165 -6.79 -23.31 1.59
N ALA A 166 -6.97 -22.28 0.77
CA ALA A 166 -8.20 -22.06 0.04
C ALA A 166 -8.44 -23.17 -1.00
N GLY A 167 -7.40 -23.60 -1.71
CA GLY A 167 -7.47 -24.73 -2.65
C GLY A 167 -7.81 -26.06 -1.97
N LEU A 168 -7.22 -26.34 -0.81
CA LEU A 168 -7.48 -27.56 -0.04
C LEU A 168 -8.93 -27.63 0.48
N ARG A 169 -9.50 -26.49 0.92
CA ARG A 169 -10.91 -26.42 1.35
C ARG A 169 -11.89 -26.70 0.20
N GLY A 170 -11.58 -26.23 -1.02
CA GLY A 170 -12.42 -26.52 -2.19
C GLY A 170 -12.48 -28.01 -2.55
N GLN A 171 -11.41 -28.77 -2.30
CA GLN A 171 -11.36 -30.20 -2.58
C GLN A 171 -12.09 -31.05 -1.52
N ALA A 172 -12.00 -30.68 -0.24
CA ALA A 172 -12.63 -31.41 0.85
C ALA A 172 -14.17 -31.44 0.74
N THR A 173 -14.79 -30.37 0.24
CA THR A 173 -16.25 -30.30 0.05
C THR A 173 -16.75 -31.15 -1.12
N GLY A 174 -15.89 -31.49 -2.09
CA GLY A 174 -16.25 -32.26 -3.29
C GLY A 174 -16.23 -33.79 -3.11
N GLN A 175 -15.57 -34.31 -2.07
CA GLN A 175 -15.37 -35.77 -1.88
C GLN A 175 -16.48 -36.46 -1.06
N GLY A 176 -17.47 -35.73 -0.54
CA GLY A 176 -18.54 -36.29 0.31
C GLY A 176 -19.82 -36.73 -0.41
N SER A 177 -19.93 -36.59 -1.74
CA SER A 177 -21.21 -36.77 -2.48
C SER A 177 -21.28 -38.04 -3.35
N GLY A 178 -20.34 -38.99 -3.21
CA GLY A 178 -20.17 -40.09 -4.18
C GLY A 178 -20.54 -41.51 -3.72
N THR A 179 -21.02 -41.74 -2.50
CA THR A 179 -21.08 -43.12 -1.93
C THR A 179 -22.42 -43.51 -1.32
N LEU A 180 -23.56 -43.19 -1.95
CA LEU A 180 -24.86 -43.79 -1.62
C LEU A 180 -25.74 -44.00 -2.87
N SER A 181 -25.33 -44.91 -3.77
CA SER A 181 -26.31 -45.61 -4.63
C SER A 181 -25.77 -46.98 -5.04
N ARG A 182 -26.03 -47.98 -4.21
CA ARG A 182 -26.08 -49.39 -4.63
C ARG A 182 -27.06 -50.14 -3.76
#